data_AF-A0A7J3TBY2-F1
#
_entry.id   AF-A0A7J3TBY2-F1
#
_cell.length_a   1.000
_cell.length_b   1.000
_cell.length_c   1.000
_cell.angle_alpha   90.00
_cell.angle_beta   90.00
_cell.angle_gamma   90.00
#
_symmetry.space_group_name_H-M   'P 1'
#
loop_
_entity.id
_entity.type
_entity.pdbx_description
1 polymer ?
#
loop_
_entity_poly.entity_id
_entity_poly.type
_entity_poly.pdbx_seq_one_letter_code
_entity_poly.pdbx_strand_id
1 'polypeptide(L)'
;MDIRKKEKISLFFWRRYSSTFDRINRAPLNKMFAKENSKVPRFQDRLAHFRFIQKELIKDAPIDYLEFGVYQGESIKEFSRLNQHPSSRFFGFDSFEGLPEEWFEGFGKGAFNLEGKVPDIDDSRVSFVKGLFQQTLPSFLKGYVRNNRIVLHIDADLYTSTLFVLVNVHNILKSGDIVIFDDFLDPLGEFRAFFDYTKSFNVKPVPISIVNYGKLIDKIAFMF
;
A
#
# COMPACT_ATOMS: atom_id res chain seq x y z
N MET A 1 33.56 -16.91 -6.89
CA MET A 1 33.19 -16.76 -8.32
C MET A 1 33.32 -15.29 -8.70
N ASP A 2 34.18 -14.94 -9.67
CA ASP A 2 34.49 -13.57 -10.10
C ASP A 2 33.24 -12.82 -10.61
N ILE A 3 33.05 -11.57 -10.17
CA ILE A 3 31.97 -10.66 -10.57
C ILE A 3 31.95 -10.50 -12.10
N ARG A 4 33.12 -10.36 -12.72
CA ARG A 4 33.23 -10.21 -14.19
C ARG A 4 32.75 -11.45 -14.94
N LYS A 5 32.92 -12.63 -14.34
CA LYS A 5 32.40 -13.88 -14.90
C LYS A 5 30.87 -13.93 -14.80
N LYS A 6 30.30 -13.45 -13.69
CA LYS A 6 28.84 -13.32 -13.52
C LYS A 6 28.23 -12.33 -14.51
N GLU A 7 28.86 -11.18 -14.73
CA GLU A 7 28.39 -10.18 -15.70
C GLU A 7 28.39 -10.72 -17.13
N LYS A 8 29.47 -11.39 -17.56
CA LYS A 8 29.52 -12.02 -18.89
C LYS A 8 28.46 -13.09 -19.07
N ILE A 9 28.25 -13.94 -18.07
CA ILE A 9 27.19 -14.95 -18.07
C ILE A 9 25.81 -14.26 -18.13
N SER A 10 25.62 -13.20 -17.34
CA SER A 10 24.37 -12.45 -17.30
C SER A 10 24.03 -11.84 -18.65
N LEU A 11 24.96 -11.12 -19.27
CA LEU A 11 24.76 -10.50 -20.59
C LEU A 11 24.55 -11.54 -21.70
N PHE A 12 25.09 -12.75 -21.54
CA PHE A 12 24.89 -13.84 -22.50
C PHE A 12 23.44 -14.36 -22.48
N PHE A 13 22.88 -14.59 -21.29
CA PHE A 13 21.50 -15.09 -21.14
C PHE A 13 20.44 -13.98 -21.17
N TRP A 14 20.79 -12.78 -20.71
CA TRP A 14 19.91 -11.63 -20.53
C TRP A 14 20.57 -10.37 -21.08
N ARG A 15 20.42 -10.17 -22.39
CA ARG A 15 21.00 -9.03 -23.10
C ARG A 15 20.44 -7.67 -22.66
N ARG A 16 19.29 -7.66 -21.98
CA ARG A 16 18.58 -6.48 -21.45
C ARG A 16 17.92 -6.84 -20.12
N TYR A 17 17.57 -5.82 -19.33
CA TYR A 17 16.73 -6.02 -18.14
C TYR A 17 15.43 -6.72 -18.53
N SER A 18 15.00 -7.65 -17.68
CA SER A 18 13.75 -8.39 -17.84
C SER A 18 13.00 -8.37 -16.52
N SER A 19 11.85 -7.70 -16.51
CA SER A 19 10.93 -7.70 -15.38
C SER A 19 10.45 -9.12 -15.04
N THR A 20 10.26 -9.98 -16.05
CA THR A 20 9.92 -11.40 -15.85
C THR A 20 10.98 -12.14 -15.03
N PHE A 21 12.26 -12.02 -15.39
CA PHE A 21 13.33 -12.67 -14.63
C PHE A 21 13.51 -12.07 -13.24
N ASP A 22 13.34 -10.76 -13.08
CA ASP A 22 13.36 -10.10 -11.76
C ASP A 22 12.22 -10.62 -10.88
N ARG A 23 11.01 -10.79 -11.44
CA ARG A 23 9.85 -11.38 -10.77
C ARG A 23 10.13 -12.83 -10.34
N ILE A 24 10.70 -13.65 -11.22
CA ILE A 24 11.11 -15.03 -10.90
C ILE A 24 12.14 -15.04 -9.76
N ASN A 25 13.12 -14.14 -9.81
CA ASN A 25 14.19 -14.06 -8.81
C ASN A 25 13.66 -13.61 -7.43
N ARG A 26 12.67 -12.72 -7.38
CA ARG A 26 12.09 -12.20 -6.13
C ARG A 26 10.93 -13.02 -5.59
N ALA A 27 10.22 -13.79 -6.42
CA ALA A 27 9.08 -14.61 -5.99
C ALA A 27 9.35 -15.52 -4.77
N PRO A 28 10.54 -16.12 -4.59
CA PRO A 28 10.86 -16.88 -3.37
C PRO A 28 10.74 -16.06 -2.08
N LEU A 29 11.05 -14.75 -2.10
CA LEU A 29 10.94 -13.89 -0.92
C LEU A 29 9.48 -13.77 -0.46
N ASN A 30 8.56 -13.53 -1.40
CA ASN A 30 7.13 -13.44 -1.09
C ASN A 30 6.60 -14.79 -0.56
N LYS A 31 6.98 -15.91 -1.19
CA LYS A 31 6.59 -17.25 -0.73
C LYS A 31 7.13 -17.62 0.65
N MET A 32 8.38 -17.26 0.96
CA MET A 32 8.96 -17.47 2.28
C MET A 32 8.25 -16.62 3.32
N PHE A 33 8.03 -15.34 3.02
CA PHE A 33 7.27 -14.44 3.88
C PHE A 33 5.86 -14.98 4.18
N ALA A 34 5.14 -15.48 3.17
CA ALA A 34 3.82 -16.08 3.37
C ALA A 34 3.85 -17.34 4.24
N LYS A 35 4.92 -18.14 4.16
CA LYS A 35 5.12 -19.34 4.99
C LYS A 35 5.41 -18.98 6.44
N GLU A 36 6.30 -18.02 6.67
CA GLU A 36 6.67 -17.51 7.99
C GLU A 36 5.46 -16.90 8.70
N ASN A 37 4.57 -16.26 7.94
CA ASN A 37 3.34 -15.63 8.45
C ASN A 37 2.09 -16.50 8.25
N SER A 38 2.25 -17.83 8.24
CA SER A 38 1.15 -18.78 8.05
C SER A 38 0.09 -18.76 9.17
N LYS A 39 0.46 -18.30 10.37
CA LYS A 39 -0.43 -18.22 11.55
C LYS A 39 -1.22 -16.92 11.67
N VAL A 40 -0.92 -15.92 10.84
CA VAL A 40 -1.63 -14.63 10.85
C VAL A 40 -3.09 -14.86 10.43
N PRO A 41 -4.08 -14.23 11.09
CA PRO A 41 -5.49 -14.31 10.70
C PRO A 41 -5.71 -14.06 9.20
N ARG A 42 -6.53 -14.90 8.57
CA ARG A 42 -6.79 -14.87 7.12
C ARG A 42 -8.27 -14.65 6.82
N PHE A 43 -8.52 -13.77 5.86
CA PHE A 43 -9.84 -13.36 5.42
C PHE A 43 -10.04 -13.72 3.95
N GLN A 44 -11.30 -13.95 3.56
CA GLN A 44 -11.66 -14.34 2.19
C GLN A 44 -11.69 -13.13 1.25
N ASP A 45 -12.01 -11.96 1.79
CA ASP A 45 -12.18 -10.74 1.01
C ASP A 45 -11.74 -9.50 1.81
N ARG A 46 -11.58 -8.39 1.09
CA ARG A 46 -11.19 -7.08 1.63
C ARG A 46 -12.16 -6.56 2.69
N LEU A 47 -13.45 -6.82 2.54
CA LEU A 47 -14.47 -6.30 3.44
C LEU A 47 -14.41 -6.99 4.81
N ALA A 48 -14.24 -8.30 4.83
CA ALA A 48 -13.99 -9.07 6.05
C ALA A 48 -12.68 -8.64 6.73
N HIS A 49 -11.65 -8.34 5.93
CA HIS A 49 -10.38 -7.81 6.42
C HIS A 49 -10.54 -6.45 7.12
N PHE A 50 -11.22 -5.49 6.49
CA PHE A 50 -11.47 -4.16 7.07
C PHE A 50 -12.33 -4.25 8.33
N ARG A 51 -13.37 -5.10 8.33
CA ARG A 51 -14.21 -5.34 9.51
C ARG A 51 -13.41 -5.89 10.69
N PHE A 52 -12.48 -6.81 10.45
CA PHE A 52 -11.60 -7.32 11.50
C PHE A 52 -10.71 -6.21 12.08
N ILE A 53 -10.06 -5.42 11.21
CA ILE A 53 -9.21 -4.30 11.64
C ILE A 53 -10.02 -3.32 12.48
N GLN A 54 -11.19 -2.89 11.99
CA GLN A 54 -12.05 -1.97 12.72
C GLN A 54 -12.51 -2.56 14.05
N LYS A 55 -13.04 -3.78 14.07
CA LYS A 55 -13.67 -4.37 15.25
C LYS A 55 -12.66 -4.78 16.33
N GLU A 56 -11.56 -5.42 15.94
CA GLU A 56 -10.65 -6.05 16.90
C GLU A 56 -9.49 -5.12 17.31
N LEU A 57 -9.06 -4.23 16.41
CA LEU A 57 -7.85 -3.42 16.61
C LEU A 57 -8.13 -1.94 16.88
N ILE A 58 -9.06 -1.33 16.11
CA ILE A 58 -9.41 0.08 16.24
C ILE A 58 -10.48 0.29 17.32
N LYS A 59 -11.53 -0.53 17.31
CA LYS A 59 -12.71 -0.44 18.18
C LYS A 59 -13.36 0.95 18.06
N ASP A 60 -13.71 1.57 19.18
CA ASP A 60 -14.39 2.86 19.20
C ASP A 60 -13.44 4.06 19.12
N ALA A 61 -12.13 3.83 18.91
CA ALA A 61 -11.16 4.92 18.85
C ALA A 61 -11.24 5.71 17.54
N PRO A 62 -11.02 7.05 17.58
CA PRO A 62 -10.85 7.83 16.37
C PRO A 62 -9.57 7.46 15.63
N ILE A 63 -9.60 7.64 14.31
CA ILE A 63 -8.47 7.39 13.42
C ILE A 63 -8.22 8.55 12.46
N ASP A 64 -6.97 8.68 12.05
CA ASP A 64 -6.60 9.42 10.85
C ASP A 64 -6.33 8.37 9.76
N TYR A 65 -7.31 8.17 8.88
CA TYR A 65 -7.23 7.23 7.77
C TYR A 65 -6.63 7.93 6.55
N LEU A 66 -5.51 7.43 6.03
CA LEU A 66 -4.84 7.98 4.86
C LEU A 66 -4.78 6.89 3.78
N GLU A 67 -5.50 7.09 2.68
CA GLU A 67 -5.53 6.18 1.53
C GLU A 67 -4.75 6.75 0.35
N PHE A 68 -3.90 5.92 -0.26
CA PHE A 68 -3.08 6.28 -1.42
C PHE A 68 -3.46 5.39 -2.59
N GLY A 69 -4.17 5.97 -3.56
CA GLY A 69 -4.94 5.24 -4.57
C GLY A 69 -6.38 5.07 -4.11
N VAL A 70 -7.25 5.95 -4.59
CA VAL A 70 -8.66 6.06 -4.18
C VAL A 70 -9.57 5.57 -5.28
N TYR A 71 -9.24 5.88 -6.53
CA TYR A 71 -10.10 5.66 -7.69
C TYR A 71 -11.53 6.16 -7.43
N GLN A 72 -12.52 5.26 -7.36
CA GLN A 72 -13.93 5.57 -7.13
C GLN A 72 -14.30 5.78 -5.65
N GLY A 73 -13.35 5.58 -4.72
CA GLY A 73 -13.52 5.85 -3.29
C GLY A 73 -14.24 4.76 -2.51
N GLU A 74 -14.38 3.54 -3.05
CA GLU A 74 -15.08 2.44 -2.39
C GLU A 74 -14.43 2.04 -1.04
N SER A 75 -13.11 1.99 -0.98
CA SER A 75 -12.36 1.58 0.20
C SER A 75 -12.43 2.62 1.33
N ILE A 76 -12.12 3.90 1.05
CA ILE A 76 -12.30 5.00 2.01
C ILE A 76 -13.75 5.17 2.47
N LYS A 77 -14.73 5.00 1.58
CA LYS A 77 -16.16 5.03 1.93
C LYS A 77 -16.52 3.90 2.89
N GLU A 78 -16.03 2.69 2.64
CA GLU A 78 -16.31 1.56 3.53
C GLU A 78 -15.67 1.79 4.92
N PHE A 79 -14.41 2.24 4.97
CA PHE A 79 -13.78 2.56 6.25
C PHE A 79 -14.48 3.69 7.00
N SER A 80 -14.99 4.71 6.32
CA SER A 80 -15.74 5.80 6.95
C SER A 80 -17.09 5.34 7.52
N ARG A 81 -17.74 4.36 6.88
CA ARG A 81 -18.95 3.70 7.41
C ARG A 81 -18.67 2.80 8.60
N LEU A 82 -17.54 2.09 8.57
CA LEU A 82 -17.10 1.19 9.63
C LEU A 82 -16.67 1.94 10.90
N ASN A 83 -15.95 3.06 10.75
CA ASN A 83 -15.55 3.90 11.86
C ASN A 83 -16.38 5.17 11.89
N GLN A 84 -17.39 5.23 12.75
CA GLN A 84 -18.32 6.36 12.85
C GLN A 84 -17.92 7.41 13.91
N HIS A 85 -16.71 7.33 14.46
CA HIS A 85 -16.30 8.28 15.47
C HIS A 85 -16.21 9.70 14.86
N PRO A 86 -16.81 10.73 15.49
CA PRO A 86 -16.91 12.07 14.91
C PRO A 86 -15.54 12.75 14.75
N SER A 87 -14.58 12.43 15.61
CA SER A 87 -13.19 12.93 15.50
C SER A 87 -12.31 12.16 14.52
N SER A 88 -12.82 11.13 13.84
CA SER A 88 -12.07 10.45 12.77
C SER A 88 -11.97 11.33 11.54
N ARG A 89 -10.86 11.24 10.82
CA ARG A 89 -10.58 12.00 9.60
C ARG A 89 -10.12 11.03 8.51
N PHE A 90 -10.62 11.21 7.30
CA PHE A 90 -10.31 10.35 6.17
C PHE A 90 -9.74 11.21 5.04
N PHE A 91 -8.54 10.87 4.59
CA PHE A 91 -7.79 11.59 3.57
C PHE A 91 -7.48 10.64 2.41
N GLY A 92 -8.09 10.88 1.26
CA GLY A 92 -7.80 10.13 0.03
C GLY A 92 -6.85 10.88 -0.88
N PHE A 93 -5.72 10.29 -1.23
CA PHE A 93 -4.73 10.82 -2.16
C PHE A 93 -4.81 10.08 -3.48
N ASP A 94 -5.05 10.82 -4.57
CA ASP A 94 -5.11 10.24 -5.91
C ASP A 94 -4.88 11.34 -6.97
N SER A 95 -4.36 10.98 -8.14
CA SER A 95 -4.34 11.89 -9.29
C SER A 95 -5.75 12.12 -9.83
N PHE A 96 -6.63 11.11 -9.73
CA PHE A 96 -7.88 10.94 -10.46
C PHE A 96 -7.71 11.01 -11.99
N GLU A 97 -6.46 10.98 -12.45
CA GLU A 97 -6.02 11.08 -13.86
C GLU A 97 -5.41 9.74 -14.33
N GLY A 98 -5.47 8.72 -13.46
CA GLY A 98 -4.96 7.38 -13.70
C GLY A 98 -3.47 7.22 -13.38
N LEU A 99 -2.94 6.05 -13.74
CA LEU A 99 -1.55 5.67 -13.43
C LEU A 99 -0.52 6.60 -14.07
N PRO A 100 0.54 7.03 -13.34
CA PRO A 100 1.59 7.88 -13.88
C PRO A 100 2.55 7.14 -14.82
N GLU A 101 2.69 5.82 -14.62
CA GLU A 101 3.54 4.91 -15.39
C GLU A 101 2.84 3.56 -15.62
N GLU A 102 3.45 2.70 -16.44
CA GLU A 102 2.92 1.36 -16.70
C GLU A 102 3.12 0.45 -15.48
N TRP A 103 2.10 -0.33 -15.14
CA TRP A 103 2.13 -1.26 -14.01
C TRP A 103 2.43 -2.70 -14.47
N PHE A 104 1.57 -3.27 -15.33
CA PHE A 104 1.79 -4.56 -15.98
C PHE A 104 1.11 -4.63 -17.36
N GLU A 105 1.37 -5.69 -18.11
CA GLU A 105 0.82 -5.89 -19.46
C GLU A 105 -0.71 -5.80 -19.46
N GLY A 106 -1.25 -4.78 -20.14
CA GLY A 106 -2.69 -4.48 -20.19
C GLY A 106 -3.12 -3.26 -19.38
N PHE A 107 -2.28 -2.75 -18.46
CA PHE A 107 -2.54 -1.55 -17.66
C PHE A 107 -1.42 -0.53 -17.85
N GLY A 108 -1.58 0.25 -18.92
CA GLY A 108 -0.66 1.33 -19.27
C GLY A 108 -0.93 2.62 -18.48
N LYS A 109 -0.06 3.60 -18.72
CA LYS A 109 -0.23 4.98 -18.26
C LYS A 109 -1.65 5.49 -18.54
N GLY A 110 -2.29 6.08 -17.53
CA GLY A 110 -3.67 6.58 -17.61
C GLY A 110 -4.76 5.54 -17.36
N ALA A 111 -4.43 4.28 -17.06
CA ALA A 111 -5.43 3.34 -16.51
C ALA A 111 -6.04 3.90 -15.22
N PHE A 112 -7.33 3.61 -14.98
CA PHE A 112 -8.12 4.10 -13.82
C PHE A 112 -8.37 5.62 -13.81
N ASN A 113 -8.24 6.30 -14.95
CA ASN A 113 -8.54 7.73 -15.07
C ASN A 113 -10.05 8.02 -14.90
N LEU A 114 -10.39 8.95 -14.00
CA LEU A 114 -11.75 9.46 -13.79
C LEU A 114 -11.95 10.83 -14.44
N GLU A 115 -11.15 11.17 -15.44
CA GLU A 115 -11.05 12.48 -16.08
C GLU A 115 -10.77 13.59 -15.06
N GLY A 116 -10.02 13.25 -14.00
CA GLY A 116 -9.73 14.14 -12.90
C GLY A 116 -10.91 14.42 -11.97
N LYS A 117 -12.03 13.69 -12.10
CA LYS A 117 -13.21 13.83 -11.24
C LYS A 117 -12.98 13.12 -9.90
N VAL A 118 -13.11 13.90 -8.82
CA VAL A 118 -13.06 13.40 -7.45
C VAL A 118 -14.39 12.71 -7.12
N PRO A 119 -14.38 11.55 -6.44
CA PRO A 119 -15.59 10.89 -5.95
C PRO A 119 -16.41 11.78 -5.02
N ASP A 120 -17.73 11.62 -5.08
CA ASP A 120 -18.66 12.28 -4.17
C ASP A 120 -19.04 11.30 -3.05
N ILE A 121 -18.60 11.60 -1.83
CA ILE A 121 -18.90 10.83 -0.62
C ILE A 121 -19.56 11.76 0.38
N ASP A 122 -20.82 11.46 0.70
CA ASP A 122 -21.61 12.18 1.71
C ASP A 122 -21.16 11.85 3.14
N ASP A 123 -19.95 12.30 3.49
CA ASP A 123 -19.38 12.23 4.82
C ASP A 123 -18.40 13.39 5.04
N SER A 124 -18.78 14.33 5.89
CA SER A 124 -17.98 15.54 6.18
C SER A 124 -16.58 15.29 6.74
N ARG A 125 -16.28 14.06 7.19
CA ARG A 125 -14.97 13.65 7.69
C ARG A 125 -14.02 13.21 6.56
N VAL A 126 -14.54 13.02 5.35
CA VAL A 126 -13.79 12.58 4.17
C VAL A 126 -13.33 13.79 3.38
N SER A 127 -12.06 13.79 3.01
CA SER A 127 -11.45 14.82 2.19
C SER A 127 -10.48 14.20 1.19
N PHE A 128 -10.37 14.82 0.01
CA PHE A 128 -9.52 14.33 -1.07
C PHE A 128 -8.41 15.31 -1.40
N VAL A 129 -7.23 14.79 -1.64
CA VAL A 129 -6.04 15.53 -2.05
C VAL A 129 -5.68 15.10 -3.46
N LYS A 130 -6.18 15.87 -4.44
CA LYS A 130 -5.98 15.59 -5.86
C LYS A 130 -4.55 15.95 -6.32
N GLY A 131 -3.90 15.01 -7.00
CA GLY A 131 -2.61 15.17 -7.67
C GLY A 131 -1.65 14.02 -7.37
N LEU A 132 -0.54 13.98 -8.12
CA LEU A 132 0.51 12.99 -7.89
C LEU A 132 1.06 13.09 -6.47
N PHE A 133 1.37 11.95 -5.84
CA PHE A 133 1.86 11.90 -4.46
C PHE A 133 3.08 12.79 -4.23
N GLN A 134 3.98 12.87 -5.21
CA GLN A 134 5.20 13.70 -5.17
C GLN A 134 4.90 15.21 -5.09
N GLN A 135 3.73 15.62 -5.58
CA GLN A 135 3.30 17.02 -5.58
C GLN A 135 2.44 17.33 -4.34
N THR A 136 1.64 16.37 -3.89
CA THR A 136 0.60 16.59 -2.88
C THR A 136 1.03 16.22 -1.47
N LEU A 137 1.63 15.04 -1.28
CA LEU A 137 1.92 14.49 0.04
C LEU A 137 2.90 15.36 0.85
N PRO A 138 4.04 15.86 0.30
CA PRO A 138 4.93 16.73 1.06
C PRO A 138 4.26 18.03 1.52
N SER A 139 3.38 18.61 0.69
CA SER A 139 2.66 19.83 1.04
C SER A 139 1.61 19.56 2.12
N PHE A 140 0.87 18.45 2.00
CA PHE A 140 -0.09 18.01 3.01
C PHE A 140 0.60 17.81 4.37
N LEU A 141 1.74 17.10 4.40
CA LEU A 141 2.46 16.77 5.63
C LEU A 141 2.99 18.01 6.37
N LYS A 142 3.27 19.12 5.68
CA LYS A 142 3.70 20.38 6.34
C LYS A 142 2.62 20.97 7.25
N GLY A 143 1.35 20.83 6.87
CA GLY A 143 0.20 21.30 7.66
C GLY A 143 -0.45 20.21 8.51
N TYR A 144 -0.07 18.95 8.30
CA TYR A 144 -0.69 17.82 8.98
C TYR A 144 -0.27 17.76 10.45
N VAL A 145 -1.26 17.90 11.34
CA VAL A 145 -1.12 17.62 12.76
C VAL A 145 -1.80 16.29 13.07
N ARG A 146 -1.01 15.31 13.50
CA ARG A 146 -1.50 13.99 13.92
C ARG A 146 -2.31 14.15 15.20
N ASN A 147 -3.60 13.79 15.13
CA ASN A 147 -4.50 13.85 16.27
C ASN A 147 -4.88 12.45 16.76
N ASN A 148 -4.93 11.49 15.85
CA ASN A 148 -5.41 10.14 16.11
C ASN A 148 -4.37 9.08 15.74
N ARG A 149 -4.70 7.80 15.98
CA ARG A 149 -3.94 6.68 15.41
C ARG A 149 -4.05 6.74 13.88
N ILE A 150 -2.95 6.48 13.18
CA ILE A 150 -2.95 6.41 11.72
C ILE A 150 -3.37 5.01 11.28
N VAL A 151 -4.29 4.98 10.31
CA VAL A 151 -4.56 3.80 9.49
C VAL A 151 -4.15 4.18 8.06
N LEU A 152 -3.00 3.71 7.63
CA LEU A 152 -2.43 3.97 6.32
C LEU A 152 -2.87 2.85 5.37
N HIS A 153 -3.68 3.17 4.37
CA HIS A 153 -4.06 2.25 3.31
C HIS A 153 -3.26 2.57 2.04
N ILE A 154 -2.43 1.62 1.62
CA ILE A 154 -1.63 1.70 0.41
C ILE A 154 -2.32 0.82 -0.64
N ASP A 155 -2.85 1.46 -1.67
CA ASP A 155 -3.50 0.86 -2.84
C ASP A 155 -2.91 1.55 -4.09
N ALA A 156 -1.57 1.62 -4.12
CA ALA A 156 -0.84 2.49 -5.04
C ALA A 156 -0.28 1.74 -6.26
N ASP A 157 -0.43 0.40 -6.27
CA ASP A 157 -0.02 -0.59 -7.26
C ASP A 157 1.51 -0.66 -7.54
N LEU A 158 2.09 0.50 -7.80
CA LEU A 158 3.45 0.73 -8.26
C LEU A 158 4.44 0.78 -7.09
N TYR A 159 5.56 0.08 -7.24
CA TYR A 159 6.71 0.14 -6.32
C TYR A 159 7.16 1.57 -6.01
N THR A 160 7.28 2.40 -7.03
CA THR A 160 7.79 3.78 -6.92
C THR A 160 6.84 4.64 -6.08
N SER A 161 5.53 4.53 -6.34
CA SER A 161 4.47 5.19 -5.60
C SER A 161 4.43 4.74 -4.14
N THR A 162 4.37 3.42 -3.89
CA THR A 162 4.35 2.86 -2.53
C THR A 162 5.59 3.25 -1.73
N LEU A 163 6.79 3.13 -2.32
CA LEU A 163 8.02 3.49 -1.64
C LEU A 163 8.06 4.98 -1.32
N PHE A 164 7.64 5.84 -2.25
CA PHE A 164 7.57 7.28 -2.03
C PHE A 164 6.67 7.61 -0.84
N VAL A 165 5.47 7.01 -0.78
CA VAL A 165 4.54 7.21 0.33
C VAL A 165 5.16 6.79 1.65
N LEU A 166 5.66 5.54 1.74
CA LEU A 166 6.25 4.99 2.97
C LEU A 166 7.40 5.85 3.51
N VAL A 167 8.28 6.34 2.64
CA VAL A 167 9.39 7.23 3.01
C VAL A 167 8.89 8.56 3.57
N ASN A 168 7.88 9.17 2.94
CA ASN A 168 7.39 10.48 3.37
C ASN A 168 6.60 10.42 4.68
N VAL A 169 5.83 9.35 4.90
CA VAL A 169 5.04 9.18 6.14
C VAL A 169 5.84 8.60 7.30
N HIS A 170 7.09 8.18 7.09
CA HIS A 170 7.92 7.52 8.12
C HIS A 170 7.92 8.27 9.45
N ASN A 171 8.14 9.59 9.42
CA ASN A 171 8.27 10.41 10.63
C ASN A 171 6.95 10.65 11.39
N ILE A 172 5.80 10.36 10.76
CA ILE A 172 4.49 10.52 11.41
C ILE A 172 3.90 9.20 11.90
N LEU A 173 4.40 8.06 11.40
CA LEU A 173 4.03 6.74 11.88
C LEU A 173 4.60 6.51 13.28
N LYS A 174 3.77 5.98 14.18
CA LYS A 174 4.11 5.64 15.56
C LYS A 174 3.72 4.20 15.86
N SER A 175 4.24 3.68 16.97
CA SER A 175 3.84 2.36 17.44
C SER A 175 2.33 2.29 17.67
N GLY A 176 1.71 1.22 17.19
CA GLY A 176 0.26 1.00 17.21
C GLY A 176 -0.49 1.58 16.01
N ASP A 177 0.18 2.27 15.08
CA ASP A 177 -0.42 2.63 13.79
C ASP A 177 -0.54 1.38 12.91
N ILE A 178 -1.54 1.38 12.02
CA ILE A 178 -1.88 0.25 11.16
C ILE A 178 -1.53 0.62 9.72
N VAL A 179 -0.82 -0.25 9.02
CA VAL A 179 -0.50 -0.09 7.60
C VAL A 179 -1.06 -1.27 6.82
N ILE A 180 -1.90 -1.00 5.83
CA ILE A 180 -2.58 -1.96 4.97
C ILE A 180 -2.03 -1.81 3.56
N PHE A 181 -1.74 -2.93 2.91
CA PHE A 181 -1.31 -3.02 1.50
C PHE A 181 -2.39 -3.78 0.72
N ASP A 182 -2.92 -3.20 -0.36
CA ASP A 182 -3.98 -3.78 -1.21
C ASP A 182 -3.43 -4.66 -2.35
N ASP A 183 -2.17 -4.48 -2.76
CA ASP A 183 -1.48 -5.41 -3.69
C ASP A 183 -0.12 -5.88 -3.16
N PHE A 184 -0.16 -6.90 -2.31
CA PHE A 184 1.01 -7.57 -1.78
C PHE A 184 1.39 -8.85 -2.55
N LEU A 185 0.70 -9.13 -3.66
CA LEU A 185 0.92 -10.34 -4.46
C LEU A 185 2.13 -10.19 -5.37
N ASP A 186 2.30 -9.03 -5.98
CA ASP A 186 3.41 -8.76 -6.90
C ASP A 186 4.74 -8.57 -6.15
N PRO A 187 5.76 -9.43 -6.34
CA PRO A 187 7.06 -9.27 -5.70
C PRO A 187 7.87 -8.06 -6.22
N LEU A 188 7.41 -7.39 -7.27
CA LEU A 188 8.01 -6.17 -7.81
C LEU A 188 7.26 -4.89 -7.46
N GLY A 189 6.02 -4.98 -6.96
CA GLY A 189 5.16 -3.85 -6.58
C GLY A 189 5.30 -3.48 -5.10
N GLU A 190 4.18 -3.43 -4.37
CA GLU A 190 4.14 -2.98 -2.98
C GLU A 190 4.99 -3.86 -2.04
N PHE A 191 5.03 -5.18 -2.29
CA PHE A 191 5.90 -6.11 -1.54
C PHE A 191 7.36 -5.68 -1.57
N ARG A 192 7.85 -5.26 -2.74
CA ARG A 192 9.22 -4.78 -2.91
C ARG A 192 9.44 -3.49 -2.13
N ALA A 193 8.52 -2.54 -2.24
CA ALA A 193 8.61 -1.24 -1.58
C ALA A 193 8.61 -1.40 -0.05
N PHE A 194 7.71 -2.24 0.48
CA PHE A 194 7.68 -2.60 1.90
C PHE A 194 9.02 -3.17 2.37
N PHE A 195 9.58 -4.12 1.63
CA PHE A 195 10.83 -4.78 2.00
C PHE A 195 12.03 -3.82 1.97
N ASP A 196 12.13 -2.98 0.94
CA ASP A 196 13.20 -1.99 0.82
C ASP A 196 13.07 -0.91 1.91
N TYR A 197 11.84 -0.44 2.19
CA TYR A 197 11.55 0.52 3.26
C TYR A 197 11.90 -0.01 4.66
N THR A 198 11.36 -1.17 5.04
CA THR A 198 11.60 -1.75 6.38
C THR A 198 13.08 -1.97 6.66
N LYS A 199 13.85 -2.39 5.66
CA LYS A 199 15.31 -2.52 5.77
C LYS A 199 16.03 -1.18 5.89
N SER A 200 15.65 -0.21 5.05
CA SER A 200 16.32 1.10 5.00
C SER A 200 16.10 1.92 6.28
N PHE A 201 14.90 1.82 6.86
CA PHE A 201 14.52 2.56 8.07
C PHE A 201 14.58 1.71 9.35
N ASN A 202 15.05 0.46 9.25
CA ASN A 202 15.14 -0.49 10.37
C ASN A 202 13.82 -0.64 11.17
N VAL A 203 12.70 -0.67 10.45
CA VAL A 203 11.36 -0.86 11.02
C VAL A 203 10.98 -2.33 10.95
N LYS A 204 10.39 -2.86 12.02
CA LYS A 204 10.00 -4.28 12.14
C LYS A 204 8.51 -4.41 12.45
N PRO A 205 7.63 -4.04 11.51
CA PRO A 205 6.21 -4.06 11.76
C PRO A 205 5.70 -5.51 11.82
N VAL A 206 4.69 -5.74 12.66
CA VAL A 206 4.15 -7.07 12.94
C VAL A 206 2.93 -7.31 12.05
N PRO A 207 2.89 -8.37 11.23
CA PRO A 207 1.71 -8.68 10.42
C PRO A 207 0.54 -9.12 11.31
N ILE A 208 -0.64 -8.55 11.06
CA ILE A 208 -1.84 -8.71 11.92
C ILE A 208 -3.01 -9.39 11.21
N SER A 209 -3.12 -9.25 9.88
CA SER A 209 -4.18 -9.88 9.10
C SER A 209 -3.83 -9.95 7.61
N ILE A 210 -4.39 -10.93 6.90
CA ILE A 210 -4.11 -11.23 5.49
C ILE A 210 -5.41 -11.51 4.71
N VAL A 211 -5.48 -11.09 3.45
CA VAL A 211 -6.40 -11.65 2.44
C VAL A 211 -5.61 -12.55 1.50
N ASN A 212 -6.14 -13.74 1.21
CA ASN A 212 -5.42 -14.72 0.41
C ASN A 212 -5.81 -14.67 -1.06
N TYR A 213 -4.81 -14.87 -1.93
CA TYR A 213 -5.02 -15.35 -3.29
C TYR A 213 -4.46 -16.77 -3.40
N GLY A 214 -5.33 -17.77 -3.17
CA GLY A 214 -4.91 -19.17 -3.06
C GLY A 214 -3.92 -19.38 -1.90
N LYS A 215 -2.66 -19.71 -2.23
CA LYS A 215 -1.57 -19.89 -1.24
C LYS A 215 -0.70 -18.64 -1.02
N LEU A 216 -0.95 -17.59 -1.80
CA LEU A 216 -0.20 -16.33 -1.74
C LEU A 216 -0.98 -15.29 -0.94
N ILE A 217 -0.29 -14.23 -0.55
CA ILE A 217 -0.86 -13.08 0.15
C ILE A 217 -1.27 -12.08 -0.93
N ASP A 218 -2.55 -11.76 -0.97
CA ASP A 218 -3.11 -10.71 -1.84
C ASP A 218 -3.01 -9.36 -1.14
N LYS A 219 -3.56 -9.29 0.08
CA LYS A 219 -3.57 -8.09 0.92
C LYS A 219 -3.03 -8.41 2.29
N ILE A 220 -2.45 -7.43 2.95
CA ILE A 220 -1.90 -7.62 4.29
C ILE A 220 -2.00 -6.33 5.09
N ALA A 221 -2.26 -6.47 6.38
CA ALA A 221 -2.11 -5.39 7.34
C ALA A 221 -0.99 -5.69 8.33
N PHE A 222 -0.32 -4.62 8.75
CA PHE A 222 0.74 -4.62 9.74
C PHE A 222 0.42 -3.63 10.85
N MET A 223 0.87 -3.96 12.07
CA MET A 223 0.99 -3.03 13.19
C MET A 223 2.43 -2.53 13.26
N PHE A 224 2.62 -1.21 13.30
CA PHE A 224 3.94 -0.57 13.42
C PHE A 224 4.35 -0.35 14.88
#